data_AF-A0A4P6JLW1-F1
#
_entry.id   AF-A0A4P6JLW1-F1
#
_cell.length_a   1.000
_cell.length_b   1.000
_cell.length_c   1.000
_cell.angle_alpha   90.00
_cell.angle_beta   90.00
_cell.angle_gamma   90.00
#
_symmetry.space_group_name_H-M   'P 1'
#
loop_
_entity.id
_entity.type
_entity.pdbx_description
1 polymer ?
#
loop_
_entity_poly.entity_id
_entity_poly.type
_entity_poly.pdbx_seq_one_letter_code
_entity_poly.pdbx_strand_id
1 'polypeptide(L)'
;MLSIPSLEVPAPQEVLNVLEKLNQANQAYDIRLPAEQRQRIAAIFHIHYVWLLQHHISFGYDRVRQRYFLQYSTVSQEVTNR
;
A
#
# COMPACT_ATOMS: atom_id res chain seq x y z
N MET A 1 -24.81 -3.54 -21.43
CA MET A 1 -24.46 -3.90 -20.04
C MET A 1 -22.96 -3.75 -19.93
N LEU A 2 -22.48 -2.76 -19.16
CA LEU A 2 -21.04 -2.62 -18.88
C LEU A 2 -20.70 -3.66 -17.81
N SER A 3 -19.98 -4.71 -18.18
CA SER A 3 -19.43 -5.67 -17.23
C SER A 3 -18.46 -4.92 -16.32
N ILE A 4 -18.86 -4.68 -15.08
CA ILE A 4 -17.96 -4.22 -14.04
C ILE A 4 -16.95 -5.35 -13.89
N PRO A 5 -15.64 -5.14 -14.19
CA PRO A 5 -14.66 -6.17 -13.92
C PRO A 5 -14.74 -6.44 -12.42
N SER A 6 -15.08 -7.66 -12.06
CA SER A 6 -14.98 -8.15 -10.69
C SER A 6 -13.55 -7.85 -10.26
N LEU A 7 -13.38 -6.90 -9.33
CA LEU A 7 -12.12 -6.65 -8.66
C LEU A 7 -11.76 -7.95 -7.95
N GLU A 8 -10.95 -8.78 -8.61
CA GLU A 8 -10.43 -10.00 -8.00
C GLU A 8 -9.72 -9.60 -6.71
N VAL A 9 -9.99 -10.35 -5.65
CA VAL A 9 -9.29 -10.17 -4.38
C VAL A 9 -7.84 -10.52 -4.63
N PRO A 10 -6.90 -9.56 -4.48
CA PRO A 10 -5.51 -9.80 -4.83
C PRO A 10 -4.90 -10.81 -3.86
N ALA A 11 -3.99 -11.63 -4.37
CA ALA A 11 -3.31 -12.62 -3.53
C ALA A 11 -2.50 -11.89 -2.43
N PRO A 12 -2.36 -12.45 -1.20
CA PRO A 12 -1.57 -11.83 -0.14
C PRO A 12 -0.14 -11.46 -0.57
N GLN A 13 0.49 -12.31 -1.39
CA GLN A 13 1.82 -12.05 -1.93
C GLN A 13 1.86 -10.83 -2.85
N GLU A 14 0.81 -10.61 -3.65
CA GLU A 14 0.70 -9.45 -4.52
C GLU A 14 0.59 -8.16 -3.70
N VAL A 15 -0.24 -8.17 -2.65
CA VAL A 15 -0.38 -7.05 -1.72
C VAL A 15 0.96 -6.71 -1.05
N LEU A 16 1.69 -7.73 -0.59
CA LEU A 16 3.02 -7.54 0.01
C LEU A 16 4.03 -6.96 -1.00
N ASN A 17 4.03 -7.44 -2.25
CA ASN A 17 4.88 -6.93 -3.32
C ASN A 17 4.56 -5.46 -3.64
N VAL A 18 3.28 -5.08 -3.68
CA VAL A 18 2.85 -3.69 -3.91
C VAL A 18 3.27 -2.80 -2.74
N LEU A 19 3.09 -3.25 -1.49
CA LEU A 19 3.56 -2.54 -0.30
C LEU A 19 5.09 -2.37 -0.29
N GLU A 20 5.84 -3.36 -0.74
CA GLU A 20 7.29 -3.25 -0.86
C GLU A 20 7.69 -2.18 -1.88
N LYS A 21 7.08 -2.19 -3.08
CA LYS A 21 7.34 -1.15 -4.10
C LYS A 21 6.95 0.25 -3.63
N LEU A 22 5.84 0.38 -2.90
CA LEU A 22 5.44 1.64 -2.28
C LEU A 22 6.50 2.14 -1.29
N ASN A 23 7.03 1.24 -0.46
CA ASN A 23 8.09 1.56 0.49
C ASN A 23 9.39 1.95 -0.18
N GLN A 24 9.80 1.23 -1.23
CA GLN A 24 10.99 1.57 -2.01
C GLN A 24 10.87 2.96 -2.64
N ALA A 25 9.71 3.29 -3.24
CA ALA A 25 9.47 4.61 -3.79
C ALA A 25 9.49 5.71 -2.72
N ASN A 26 8.91 5.45 -1.54
CA ASN A 26 8.95 6.38 -0.41
C ASN A 26 10.38 6.65 0.07
N GLN A 27 11.22 5.60 0.14
CA GLN A 27 12.62 5.72 0.58
C GLN A 27 13.53 6.34 -0.48
N ALA A 28 13.23 6.13 -1.76
CA ALA A 28 14.02 6.67 -2.87
C ALA A 28 13.75 8.16 -3.12
N TYR A 29 12.66 8.72 -2.60
CA TYR A 29 12.33 10.12 -2.82
C TYR A 29 13.28 11.05 -2.06
N ASP A 30 14.10 11.78 -2.79
CA ASP A 30 14.95 12.86 -2.27
C ASP A 30 14.73 14.14 -3.09
N ILE A 31 14.55 15.27 -2.39
CA ILE A 31 14.35 16.59 -2.97
C ILE A 31 15.55 17.06 -3.80
N ARG A 32 16.73 16.52 -3.53
CA ARG A 32 17.98 16.83 -4.25
C ARG A 32 18.08 16.14 -5.60
N LEU A 33 17.20 15.18 -5.90
CA LEU A 33 17.17 14.51 -7.20
C LEU A 33 16.69 15.46 -8.30
N PRO A 34 17.14 15.25 -9.55
CA PRO A 34 16.60 15.92 -10.72
C PRO A 34 15.07 15.82 -10.78
N ALA A 35 14.42 16.87 -11.30
CA ALA A 35 12.96 16.95 -11.36
C ALA A 35 12.32 15.73 -12.04
N GLU A 36 12.90 15.27 -13.14
CA GLU A 36 12.40 14.09 -13.86
C GLU A 36 12.46 12.81 -13.00
N GLN A 37 13.52 12.63 -12.21
CA GLN A 37 13.64 11.47 -11.32
C GLN A 37 12.61 11.54 -10.20
N ARG A 38 12.41 12.71 -9.59
CA ARG A 38 11.37 12.92 -8.57
C ARG A 38 9.98 12.63 -9.12
N GLN A 39 9.69 13.06 -10.35
CA GLN A 39 8.41 12.77 -11.01
C GLN A 39 8.21 11.28 -11.25
N ARG A 40 9.24 10.55 -11.70
CA ARG A 40 9.17 9.09 -11.88
C ARG A 40 8.91 8.37 -10.56
N ILE A 41 9.61 8.74 -9.49
CA ILE A 41 9.42 8.15 -8.16
C ILE A 41 8.01 8.45 -7.64
N ALA A 42 7.54 9.70 -7.77
CA ALA A 42 6.20 10.09 -7.35
C ALA A 42 5.10 9.34 -8.14
N ALA A 43 5.30 9.11 -9.44
CA ALA A 43 4.37 8.33 -10.25
C ALA A 43 4.30 6.87 -9.78
N ILE A 44 5.45 6.22 -9.52
CA ILE A 44 5.50 4.85 -8.99
C ILE A 44 4.79 4.78 -7.63
N PHE A 45 5.10 5.72 -6.73
CA PHE A 45 4.44 5.82 -5.43
C PHE A 45 2.91 5.93 -5.60
N HIS A 46 2.46 6.85 -6.45
CA HIS A 46 1.04 7.10 -6.68
C HIS A 46 0.31 5.87 -7.24
N ILE A 47 0.89 5.18 -8.22
CA ILE A 47 0.32 3.97 -8.83
C ILE A 47 0.08 2.89 -7.76
N HIS A 48 1.09 2.61 -6.93
CA HIS A 48 0.98 1.58 -5.89
C HIS A 48 0.04 1.99 -4.75
N TYR A 49 0.04 3.26 -4.37
CA TYR A 49 -0.86 3.77 -3.35
C TYR A 49 -2.32 3.67 -3.78
N VAL A 50 -2.64 4.12 -5.00
CA VAL A 50 -3.99 4.05 -5.56
C VAL A 50 -4.44 2.60 -5.73
N TRP A 51 -3.56 1.70 -6.15
CA TRP A 51 -3.89 0.27 -6.26
C TRP A 51 -4.34 -0.29 -4.89
N LEU A 52 -3.61 -0.01 -3.81
CA LEU A 52 -4.00 -0.48 -2.47
C LEU A 52 -5.37 0.07 -2.05
N LEU A 53 -5.68 1.33 -2.38
CA LEU A 53 -6.97 1.94 -2.10
C LEU A 53 -8.11 1.33 -2.94
N GLN A 54 -7.88 1.08 -4.23
CA GLN A 54 -8.86 0.47 -5.13
C GLN A 54 -9.25 -0.94 -4.71
N HIS A 55 -8.32 -1.69 -4.12
CA HIS A 55 -8.58 -3.02 -3.57
C HIS A 55 -9.01 -3.00 -2.10
N HIS A 56 -9.31 -1.82 -1.53
CA HIS A 56 -9.73 -1.65 -0.13
C HIS A 56 -8.79 -2.32 0.89
N ILE A 57 -7.49 -2.37 0.58
CA ILE A 57 -6.48 -2.95 1.47
C ILE A 57 -6.27 -2.00 2.64
N SER A 58 -6.33 -2.53 3.87
CA SER A 58 -6.02 -1.76 5.08
C SER A 58 -4.52 -1.74 5.33
N PHE A 59 -3.90 -0.56 5.34
CA PHE A 59 -2.48 -0.39 5.58
C PHE A 59 -2.21 0.89 6.38
N GLY A 60 -1.17 0.85 7.20
CA GLY A 60 -0.72 1.97 8.03
C GLY A 60 0.66 2.46 7.62
N TYR A 61 1.08 3.59 8.21
CA TYR A 61 2.43 4.12 8.07
C TYR A 61 3.10 4.23 9.44
N ASP A 62 4.24 3.56 9.60
CA ASP A 62 5.11 3.68 10.76
C ASP A 62 6.08 4.84 10.53
N ARG A 63 5.90 5.92 11.29
CA ARG A 63 6.76 7.11 11.20
C ARG A 63 8.18 6.88 11.73
N VAL A 64 8.36 5.97 12.69
CA VAL A 64 9.66 5.66 13.29
C VAL A 64 10.50 4.88 12.29
N ARG A 65 9.89 3.90 11.64
CA ARG A 65 10.55 3.07 10.60
C ARG A 65 10.44 3.63 9.20
N GLN A 66 9.75 4.76 9.04
CA GLN A 66 9.43 5.41 7.77
C GLN A 66 8.93 4.46 6.69
N ARG A 67 8.02 3.55 7.05
CA ARG A 67 7.52 2.50 6.15
C ARG A 67 6.03 2.22 6.33
N TYR A 68 5.39 1.89 5.23
CA TYR A 68 4.04 1.33 5.18
C TYR A 68 4.03 -0.15 5.56
N PHE A 69 2.96 -0.58 6.21
CA PHE A 69 2.74 -1.95 6.66
C PHE A 69 1.27 -2.34 6.52
N LEU A 70 1.00 -3.63 6.33
CA LEU A 70 -0.36 -4.15 6.26
C LEU A 70 -1.01 -4.13 7.65
N GLN A 71 -2.20 -3.56 7.77
CA GLN A 71 -2.98 -3.60 9.00
C GLN A 71 -3.85 -4.84 8.97
N TYR A 72 -3.49 -5.85 9.77
CA TYR A 72 -4.41 -6.93 10.04
C TYR A 72 -5.39 -6.44 11.09
N SER A 73 -6.67 -6.30 10.71
CA SER A 73 -7.75 -6.09 11.66
C SER A 73 -7.73 -7.26 12.65
N THR A 74 -7.18 -7.02 13.83
CA THR A 74 -7.31 -7.95 14.94
C THR A 74 -8.77 -7.84 15.36
N VAL A 75 -9.62 -8.73 14.84
CA VAL A 75 -10.91 -8.98 15.47
C VAL A 75 -10.54 -9.49 16.86
N SER A 76 -10.52 -8.60 17.84
CA SER A 76 -10.47 -9.00 19.25
C SER A 76 -11.72 -9.84 19.46
N GLN A 77 -11.58 -11.15 19.40
CA GLN A 77 -12.53 -12.04 20.04
C GLN A 77 -12.45 -11.68 21.52
N GLU A 78 -13.35 -10.81 21.97
CA GLU A 78 -13.70 -10.72 23.38
C GLU A 78 -14.12 -12.12 23.81
N VAL A 79 -13.18 -12.86 24.39
CA VAL A 79 -13.45 -14.11 25.07
C VAL A 79 -14.37 -13.76 26.23
N THR A 80 -15.67 -13.86 25.97
CA THR A 80 -16.71 -13.85 27.00
C THR A 80 -16.53 -15.12 27.81
N ASN A 81 -15.64 -15.11 28.79
CA ASN A 81 -15.68 -16.08 29.88
C ASN A 81 -16.81 -15.63 30.82
N ARG A 82 -17.93 -16.34 30.74
CA ARG A 82 -18.92 -16.42 31.82
C ARG A 82 -18.43 -17.37 32.90
#